data_AF-A0A920AAB1-F1
#
_entry.id   AF-A0A920AAB1-F1
#
_cell.length_a   1.000
_cell.length_b   1.000
_cell.length_c   1.000
_cell.angle_alpha   90.00
_cell.angle_beta   90.00
_cell.angle_gamma   90.00
#
_symmetry.space_group_name_H-M   'P 1'
#
loop_
_entity.id
_entity.type
_entity.pdbx_description
1 polymer ?
#
loop_
_entity_poly.entity_id
_entity_poly.type
_entity_poly.pdbx_seq_one_letter_code
_entity_poly.pdbx_strand_id
1 'polypeptide(L)'
;MAELSDSGIDLFFFVGNHDCWMKNYLEDEIGFKVFKNSCEFKIDDNNLLIGHGDGLGPGDIKYKFLKFLFRSSILRKLFSFIHPDIGISLGRFFSDNNKILSGNNSPFESKEKEMLYTYCKMY
;
A
#
# COMPACT_ATOMS: atom_id res chain seq x y z
N MET A 1 13.90 4.15 -15.78
CA MET A 1 12.81 4.83 -15.04
C MET A 1 13.10 6.32 -14.95
N ALA A 2 14.27 6.74 -14.47
CA ALA A 2 14.71 8.14 -14.56
C ALA A 2 14.58 8.70 -15.99
N GLU A 3 15.02 7.93 -17.01
CA GLU A 3 14.86 8.29 -18.43
C GLU A 3 13.41 8.59 -18.86
N LEU A 4 12.40 7.96 -18.24
CA LEU A 4 10.99 8.25 -18.53
C LEU A 4 10.57 9.57 -17.91
N SER A 5 10.98 9.83 -16.67
CA SER A 5 10.76 11.12 -16.01
C SER A 5 11.46 12.25 -16.78
N ASP A 6 12.71 12.03 -17.19
CA ASP A 6 13.50 12.99 -17.97
C ASP A 6 12.89 13.27 -19.35
N SER A 7 12.16 12.31 -19.92
CA SER A 7 11.38 12.49 -21.16
C SER A 7 10.06 13.25 -20.96
N GLY A 8 9.77 13.72 -19.74
CA GLY A 8 8.57 14.49 -19.39
C GLY A 8 7.33 13.65 -19.13
N ILE A 9 7.48 12.33 -18.91
CA ILE A 9 6.35 11.46 -18.56
C ILE A 9 6.09 11.56 -17.06
N ASP A 10 4.86 11.90 -16.71
CA ASP A 10 4.44 11.92 -15.31
C ASP A 10 4.42 10.50 -14.71
N LEU A 11 5.19 10.32 -13.63
CA LEU A 11 5.29 9.06 -12.92
C LEU A 11 4.52 9.14 -11.59
N PHE A 12 3.57 8.23 -11.38
CA PHE A 12 2.74 8.15 -10.17
C PHE A 12 3.04 6.85 -9.43
N PHE A 13 3.32 6.92 -8.14
CA PHE A 13 3.58 5.74 -7.30
C PHE A 13 2.62 5.70 -6.12
N PHE A 14 1.87 4.61 -5.97
CA PHE A 14 0.96 4.40 -4.85
C PHE A 14 1.61 3.48 -3.83
N VAL A 15 1.84 3.98 -2.62
CA VAL A 15 2.54 3.25 -1.57
C VAL A 15 1.70 2.08 -1.09
N GLY A 16 2.26 0.87 -1.22
CA GLY A 16 1.67 -0.35 -0.70
C GLY A 16 2.06 -0.64 0.75
N ASN A 17 1.55 -1.76 1.26
CA ASN A 17 1.84 -2.25 2.60
C ASN A 17 3.29 -2.68 2.81
N HIS A 18 4.00 -3.04 1.73
CA HIS A 18 5.42 -3.41 1.77
C HIS A 18 6.35 -2.19 1.66
N ASP A 19 5.88 -1.09 1.08
CA ASP A 19 6.67 0.10 0.79
C ASP A 19 6.48 1.21 1.82
N CYS A 20 5.74 0.95 2.90
CA CYS A 20 5.27 1.96 3.85
C CYS A 20 6.38 2.74 4.58
N TRP A 21 7.59 2.20 4.64
CA TRP A 21 8.76 2.83 5.26
C TRP A 21 9.77 3.36 4.25
N MET A 22 9.47 3.27 2.96
CA MET A 22 10.22 3.94 1.92
C MET A 22 10.30 5.43 2.24
N LYS A 23 11.51 5.98 2.17
CA LYS A 23 11.75 7.42 2.30
C LYS A 23 11.39 8.11 0.98
N ASN A 24 11.86 9.33 0.81
CA ASN A 24 11.55 10.16 -0.35
C ASN A 24 12.41 9.83 -1.58
N TYR A 25 13.12 8.69 -1.61
CA TYR A 25 14.03 8.35 -2.71
C TYR A 25 13.34 8.37 -4.09
N LEU A 26 12.14 7.79 -4.22
CA LEU A 26 11.42 7.81 -5.50
C LEU A 26 10.97 9.22 -5.90
N GLU A 27 10.65 10.07 -4.93
CA GLU A 27 10.26 11.47 -5.17
C GLU A 27 11.49 12.29 -5.57
N ASP A 28 12.54 12.24 -4.76
CA ASP A 28 13.72 13.10 -4.84
C ASP A 28 14.65 12.72 -6.01
N GLU A 29 14.84 11.41 -6.26
CA GLU A 29 15.85 10.92 -7.21
C GLU A 29 15.28 10.50 -8.56
N ILE A 30 13.99 10.16 -8.63
CA ILE A 30 13.36 9.64 -9.85
C ILE A 30 12.22 10.54 -10.36
N GLY A 31 11.74 11.49 -9.54
CA GLY A 31 10.67 12.40 -9.92
C GLY A 31 9.27 11.79 -9.85
N PHE A 32 9.06 10.72 -9.09
CA PHE A 32 7.72 10.18 -8.86
C PHE A 32 6.88 11.13 -7.99
N LYS A 33 5.60 11.25 -8.34
CA LYS A 33 4.56 11.74 -7.42
C LYS A 33 4.12 10.57 -6.55
N VAL A 34 4.48 10.58 -5.26
CA VAL A 34 4.17 9.47 -4.34
C VAL A 34 2.88 9.72 -3.57
N PHE A 35 1.93 8.80 -3.71
CA PHE A 35 0.62 8.83 -3.06
C PHE A 35 0.55 7.78 -1.97
N LYS A 36 0.33 8.22 -0.72
CA LYS A 36 0.17 7.31 0.43
C LYS A 36 -1.26 6.82 0.60
N ASN A 37 -2.22 7.46 -0.04
CA ASN A 37 -3.63 7.13 0.04
C ASN A 37 -4.18 7.06 -1.39
N SER A 38 -5.39 6.50 -1.54
CA SER A 38 -6.08 6.51 -2.83
C SER A 38 -6.39 7.94 -3.27
N CYS A 39 -6.33 8.18 -4.58
CA CYS A 39 -6.63 9.48 -5.19
C CYS A 39 -7.56 9.31 -6.39
N GLU A 40 -8.43 10.28 -6.56
CA GLU A 40 -9.28 10.41 -7.74
C GLU A 40 -8.52 11.14 -8.85
N PHE A 41 -8.58 10.59 -10.05
CA PHE A 41 -8.03 11.17 -11.26
C PHE A 41 -9.14 11.34 -12.27
N LYS A 42 -9.09 12.45 -13.00
CA LYS A 42 -9.87 12.61 -14.22
C LYS A 42 -8.93 12.53 -15.41
N ILE A 43 -9.07 11.48 -16.20
CA ILE A 43 -8.29 11.27 -17.42
C ILE A 43 -9.29 11.24 -18.58
N ASP A 44 -9.19 12.25 -19.43
CA ASP A 44 -10.18 12.58 -20.46
C ASP A 44 -11.59 12.72 -19.83
N ASP A 45 -12.55 11.90 -20.28
CA ASP A 45 -13.91 11.86 -19.78
C ASP A 45 -14.12 10.79 -18.68
N ASN A 46 -13.06 10.12 -18.24
CA ASN A 46 -13.13 9.04 -17.25
C ASN A 46 -12.68 9.51 -15.87
N ASN A 47 -13.51 9.21 -14.86
CA ASN A 47 -13.14 9.35 -13.45
C ASN A 47 -12.56 8.01 -12.96
N LEU A 48 -11.38 8.05 -12.38
CA LEU A 48 -10.63 6.88 -11.91
C LEU A 48 -10.28 7.05 -10.45
N LEU A 49 -10.59 6.06 -9.62
CA LEU A 49 -10.11 5.98 -8.25
C LEU A 49 -8.92 5.01 -8.22
N ILE A 50 -7.73 5.52 -7.93
CA ILE A 50 -6.48 4.75 -7.97
C ILE A 50 -5.86 4.71 -6.58
N GLY A 51 -5.47 3.52 -6.14
CA GLY A 51 -4.77 3.29 -4.88
C GLY A 51 -4.39 1.82 -4.73
N HIS A 52 -3.55 1.50 -3.74
CA HIS A 52 -3.07 0.13 -3.52
C HIS A 52 -4.18 -0.85 -3.10
N GLY A 53 -5.22 -0.36 -2.42
CA GLY A 53 -6.36 -1.17 -1.99
C GLY A 53 -6.25 -1.77 -0.58
N ASP A 54 -5.06 -1.85 -0.01
CA ASP A 54 -4.88 -2.49 1.30
C ASP A 54 -5.56 -1.73 2.46
N GLY A 55 -6.35 -2.45 3.25
CA GLY A 55 -7.04 -1.88 4.41
C GLY A 55 -8.10 -0.85 4.06
N LEU A 56 -8.61 -0.83 2.82
CA LEU A 56 -9.78 -0.05 2.40
C LEU A 56 -11.08 -0.84 2.60
N GLY A 57 -12.22 -0.15 2.57
CA GLY A 57 -13.54 -0.76 2.77
C GLY A 57 -13.85 -1.16 4.22
N PRO A 58 -15.02 -1.75 4.50
CA PRO A 58 -15.39 -2.22 5.85
C PRO A 58 -14.63 -3.50 6.23
N GLY A 59 -14.51 -3.82 7.53
CA GLY A 59 -13.86 -5.07 7.98
C GLY A 59 -12.34 -4.95 8.21
N ASP A 60 -11.64 -6.08 8.20
CA ASP A 60 -10.16 -6.20 8.34
C ASP A 60 -9.55 -5.44 9.51
N ILE A 61 -10.23 -5.46 10.66
CA ILE A 61 -9.84 -4.69 11.86
C ILE A 61 -8.41 -5.02 12.29
N LYS A 62 -8.02 -6.31 12.29
CA LYS A 62 -6.67 -6.75 12.65
C LYS A 62 -5.61 -6.17 11.71
N TYR A 63 -5.86 -6.23 10.41
CA TYR A 63 -4.95 -5.72 9.40
C TYR A 63 -4.84 -4.19 9.47
N LYS A 64 -5.97 -3.49 9.63
CA LYS A 64 -5.99 -2.02 9.79
C LYS A 64 -5.26 -1.56 11.04
N PHE A 65 -5.42 -2.28 12.14
CA PHE A 65 -4.66 -2.02 13.36
C PHE A 65 -3.16 -2.22 13.12
N LEU A 66 -2.77 -3.30 12.45
CA LEU A 66 -1.38 -3.55 12.08
C LEU A 66 -0.82 -2.45 11.16
N LYS A 67 -1.58 -2.05 10.13
CA LYS A 67 -1.24 -0.92 9.25
C LYS A 67 -1.08 0.39 10.02
N PHE A 68 -1.93 0.64 11.01
CA PHE A 68 -1.80 1.79 11.91
C PHE A 68 -0.50 1.75 12.71
N LEU A 69 -0.13 0.58 13.26
CA LEU A 69 1.14 0.40 13.97
C LEU A 69 2.34 0.68 13.05
N PHE A 70 2.33 0.13 11.83
CA PHE A 70 3.40 0.35 10.85
C PHE A 70 3.51 1.81 10.40
N ARG A 71 2.40 2.56 10.37
CA ARG A 71 2.41 4.00 10.03
C ARG A 71 2.86 4.91 11.18
N SER A 72 2.92 4.42 12.41
CA SER A 72 3.33 5.22 13.56
C SER A 72 4.82 5.56 13.52
N SER A 73 5.15 6.85 13.58
CA SER A 73 6.52 7.35 13.58
C SER A 73 7.33 6.88 14.80
N ILE A 74 6.66 6.74 15.95
CA ILE A 74 7.26 6.26 17.20
C ILE A 74 7.65 4.79 17.07
N LEU A 75 6.73 3.95 16.60
CA LEU A 75 6.99 2.51 16.45
C LEU A 75 8.06 2.25 15.39
N ARG A 76 8.05 3.01 14.28
CA ARG A 76 9.13 2.96 13.28
C ARG A 76 10.49 3.32 13.87
N LYS A 77 10.56 4.34 14.74
CA LYS A 77 11.82 4.73 15.41
C LYS A 77 12.27 3.65 16.39
N LEU A 78 11.36 3.07 17.17
CA LEU A 78 11.67 1.95 18.05
C LEU A 78 12.20 0.74 17.27
N PHE A 79 11.57 0.42 16.14
CA PHE A 79 11.99 -0.66 15.26
C PHE A 79 13.39 -0.41 14.67
N SER A 80 13.76 0.85 14.40
CA SER A 80 15.10 1.18 13.89
C SER A 80 16.25 0.87 14.85
N PHE A 81 15.98 0.63 16.14
CA PHE A 81 16.98 0.17 17.10
C PHE A 81 17.18 -1.36 17.10
N ILE A 82 16.28 -2.11 16.44
CA ILE A 82 16.42 -3.56 16.33
C ILE A 82 17.51 -3.88 15.29
N HIS A 83 18.37 -4.85 15.61
CA HIS A 83 19.40 -5.30 14.68
C HIS A 83 18.78 -5.76 13.35
N PRO A 84 19.33 -5.37 12.18
CA PRO A 84 18.76 -5.69 10.88
C PRO A 84 18.46 -7.18 10.68
N ASP A 85 19.32 -8.08 11.14
CA ASP A 85 19.10 -9.53 11.01
C ASP A 85 17.81 -10.01 11.68
N ILE A 86 17.50 -9.45 12.86
CA ILE A 86 16.26 -9.75 13.59
C ILE A 86 15.08 -9.14 12.86
N GLY A 87 15.20 -7.88 12.42
CA GLY A 87 14.14 -7.17 11.70
C GLY A 87 13.78 -7.85 10.37
N ILE A 88 14.78 -8.26 9.60
CA ILE A 88 14.60 -8.98 8.33
C ILE A 88 14.00 -10.36 8.57
N SER A 89 14.48 -11.10 9.57
CA SER A 89 13.93 -12.41 9.93
C SER A 89 12.45 -12.31 10.31
N LEU A 90 12.09 -11.30 11.09
CA LEU A 90 10.70 -11.04 11.47
C LEU A 90 9.83 -10.68 10.25
N GLY A 91 10.35 -9.83 9.35
CA GLY A 91 9.66 -9.48 8.11
C GLY A 91 9.40 -10.68 7.19
N ARG A 92 10.38 -11.60 7.08
CA ARG A 92 10.22 -12.86 6.33
C ARG A 92 9.14 -13.74 6.95
N PHE A 93 9.16 -13.91 8.28
CA PHE A 93 8.15 -14.68 8.99
C PHE A 93 6.72 -14.15 8.75
N PHE A 94 6.51 -12.83 8.80
CA PHE A 94 5.20 -12.25 8.51
C PHE A 94 4.79 -12.39 7.04
N SER A 95 5.75 -12.33 6.12
CA SER A 95 5.49 -12.46 4.68
C SER A 95 5.09 -13.89 4.30
N ASP A 96 5.82 -14.88 4.81
CA ASP A 96 5.57 -16.29 4.50
C ASP A 96 4.23 -16.77 5.07
N ASN A 97 3.92 -16.37 6.32
CA ASN A 97 2.64 -16.70 6.94
C ASN A 97 1.46 -15.98 6.28
N ASN A 98 1.64 -14.74 5.83
CA ASN A 98 0.58 -14.05 5.09
C ASN A 98 0.36 -14.65 3.71
N LYS A 99 1.39 -15.17 3.02
CA LYS A 99 1.21 -15.84 1.72
C LYS A 99 0.37 -17.12 1.85
N ILE A 100 0.49 -17.81 2.99
CA ILE A 100 -0.35 -18.97 3.34
C ILE A 100 -1.79 -18.55 3.64
N LEU A 101 -2.01 -17.36 4.25
CA LEU A 101 -3.34 -16.82 4.58
C LEU A 101 -4.04 -16.09 3.42
N SER A 102 -3.28 -15.41 2.55
CA SER A 102 -3.78 -14.71 1.35
C SER A 102 -4.06 -15.66 0.18
N GLY A 103 -3.66 -16.93 0.31
CA GLY A 103 -4.15 -18.05 -0.49
C GLY A 103 -5.53 -18.58 -0.06
N ASN A 104 -6.28 -17.88 0.79
CA ASN A 104 -7.71 -18.13 0.91
C ASN A 104 -8.38 -17.69 -0.40
N ASN A 105 -8.51 -18.67 -1.30
CA ASN A 105 -9.46 -18.71 -2.40
C ASN A 105 -10.89 -18.65 -1.84
N SER A 106 -11.25 -17.61 -1.07
CA SER A 106 -12.64 -17.34 -0.82
C SER A 106 -13.25 -17.09 -2.19
N PRO A 107 -14.16 -17.98 -2.66
CA PRO A 107 -14.77 -17.79 -3.95
C PRO A 107 -15.48 -16.44 -3.94
N PHE A 108 -15.39 -15.71 -5.05
CA PHE A 108 -16.16 -14.50 -5.24
C PHE A 108 -17.64 -14.81 -4.95
N GLU A 109 -18.18 -14.26 -3.86
CA GLU A 109 -19.56 -14.55 -3.44
C GLU A 109 -20.53 -13.58 -4.12
N SER A 110 -20.32 -12.27 -3.94
CA SER A 110 -21.13 -11.23 -4.57
C SER A 110 -20.43 -9.87 -4.47
N LYS A 111 -20.84 -8.92 -5.32
CA LYS A 111 -20.29 -7.56 -5.35
C LYS A 111 -20.44 -6.86 -3.99
N GLU A 112 -21.56 -7.05 -3.30
CA GLU A 112 -21.88 -6.40 -2.01
C GLU A 112 -21.04 -6.92 -0.85
N LYS A 113 -20.49 -8.14 -0.98
CA LYS A 113 -19.59 -8.73 0.02
C LYS A 113 -18.12 -8.42 -0.24
N GLU A 114 -17.79 -7.92 -1.42
CA GLU A 114 -16.44 -7.47 -1.75
C GLU A 114 -16.14 -6.11 -1.08
N MET A 115 -15.12 -6.10 -0.24
CA MET A 115 -14.71 -4.91 0.52
C MET A 115 -14.33 -3.74 -0.38
N LEU A 116 -13.51 -3.99 -1.40
CA LEU A 116 -13.03 -2.97 -2.32
C LEU A 116 -14.15 -2.43 -3.21
N TYR A 117 -15.07 -3.29 -3.65
CA TYR A 117 -16.24 -2.84 -4.41
C TYR A 117 -17.10 -1.88 -3.60
N THR A 118 -17.35 -2.23 -2.33
CA THR A 118 -18.11 -1.38 -1.41
C THR A 118 -17.42 -0.04 -1.15
N TYR A 119 -16.09 -0.05 -1.03
CA TYR A 119 -15.29 1.18 -0.92
C TYR A 119 -15.40 2.06 -2.15
N CYS A 120 -15.24 1.50 -3.35
CA CYS A 120 -15.30 2.25 -4.60
C CYS A 120 -16.68 2.88 -4.85
N LYS A 121 -17.77 2.29 -4.34
CA LYS A 121 -19.12 2.88 -4.43
C LYS A 121 -19.30 4.18 -3.63
N MET A 122 -18.40 4.49 -2.72
CA MET A 122 -18.47 5.70 -1.90
C MET A 122 -17.87 6.93 -2.60
N TYR A 123 -17.27 6.73 -3.77
CA TYR A 123 -16.65 7.73 -4.64
C TYR A 123 -17.40 7.77 -5.97
#